data_AF-A0A0R1RCT2-F1
#
_entry.id   AF-A0A0R1RCT2-F1
#
_cell.length_a   1.000
_cell.length_b   1.000
_cell.length_c   1.000
_cell.angle_alpha   90.00
_cell.angle_beta   90.00
_cell.angle_gamma   90.00
#
_symmetry.space_group_name_H-M   'P 1'
#
loop_
_entity.id
_entity.type
_entity.pdbx_description
1 polymer ?
#
loop_
_entity_poly.entity_id
_entity_poly.type
_entity_poly.pdbx_seq_one_letter_code
_entity_poly.pdbx_strand_id
1 'polypeptide(L)'
;MTDTDDQATSTVTDADDFLKAQVTQVGTYNSGWQLKMAMSTLTSEDGSDSITGGSVTMGTPKVTKDSSTTDLNMGMGKTVDMNGDEPVINETKISSYADPEDVVNTGNNSTAGVYNIAWNINDVKMNLPAMVGKLNTNYQSTMSWALTWAP
;
A
#
# COMPACT_ATOMS: atom_id res chain seq x y z
N MET A 1 -43.38 -7.79 -17.85
CA MET A 1 -42.62 -6.87 -16.99
C MET A 1 -41.17 -7.23 -17.22
N THR A 2 -40.53 -6.56 -18.17
CA THR A 2 -39.11 -6.78 -18.48
C THR A 2 -38.32 -5.92 -17.51
N ASP A 3 -37.68 -6.60 -16.56
CA ASP A 3 -36.72 -6.03 -15.64
C ASP A 3 -35.60 -5.40 -16.47
N THR A 4 -35.52 -4.08 -16.43
CA THR A 4 -34.43 -3.36 -17.07
C THR A 4 -33.38 -3.25 -15.97
N ASP A 5 -32.54 -4.28 -15.88
CA ASP A 5 -31.28 -4.20 -15.17
C ASP A 5 -30.52 -3.00 -15.76
N ASP A 6 -30.54 -1.88 -15.04
CA ASP A 6 -29.58 -0.80 -15.17
C ASP A 6 -28.21 -1.39 -14.79
N GLN A 7 -27.63 -2.12 -15.73
CA GLN A 7 -26.19 -2.34 -15.78
C GLN A 7 -25.57 -0.96 -15.97
N ALA A 8 -25.18 -0.35 -14.84
CA ALA A 8 -24.31 0.81 -14.82
C ALA A 8 -23.14 0.51 -15.76
N THR A 9 -23.15 1.20 -16.89
CA THR A 9 -22.14 1.07 -17.93
C THR A 9 -20.86 1.68 -17.35
N SER A 10 -20.06 0.84 -16.71
CA SER A 10 -18.72 1.22 -16.26
C SER A 10 -17.87 1.35 -17.51
N THR A 11 -17.85 2.56 -18.09
CA THR A 11 -16.88 2.90 -19.13
C THR A 11 -15.51 2.91 -18.48
N VAL A 12 -14.85 1.76 -18.52
CA VAL A 12 -13.44 1.61 -18.20
C VAL A 12 -12.65 2.34 -19.29
N THR A 13 -12.22 3.54 -18.96
CA THR A 13 -11.16 4.26 -19.68
C THR A 13 -10.05 4.54 -18.67
N ASP A 14 -8.92 3.84 -18.83
CA ASP A 14 -7.66 3.96 -18.06
C ASP A 14 -7.61 3.38 -16.62
N ALA A 15 -8.25 2.25 -16.34
CA ALA A 15 -8.39 1.73 -14.97
C ALA A 15 -7.25 0.82 -14.42
N ASP A 16 -6.27 0.40 -15.24
CA ASP A 16 -5.43 -0.78 -14.95
C ASP A 16 -4.04 -0.50 -14.35
N ASP A 17 -3.59 0.76 -14.28
CA ASP A 17 -2.21 1.09 -13.84
C ASP A 17 -2.10 1.57 -12.39
N PHE A 18 -3.07 1.25 -11.51
CA PHE A 18 -3.07 1.75 -10.14
C PHE A 18 -3.21 0.68 -9.07
N LEU A 19 -2.36 0.75 -8.04
CA LEU A 19 -2.62 0.13 -6.73
C LEU A 19 -3.64 1.00 -5.99
N LYS A 20 -4.76 0.41 -5.56
CA LYS A 20 -5.89 1.16 -4.99
C LYS A 20 -6.21 0.70 -3.57
N ALA A 21 -6.60 1.65 -2.72
CA ALA A 21 -7.17 1.40 -1.40
C ALA A 21 -8.37 2.31 -1.14
N GLN A 22 -9.27 1.90 -0.26
CA GLN A 22 -10.42 2.72 0.17
C GLN A 22 -10.53 2.69 1.69
N VAL A 23 -10.77 3.86 2.30
CA VAL A 23 -11.04 4.00 3.73
C VAL A 23 -12.36 4.75 3.91
N THR A 24 -13.32 4.13 4.60
CA THR A 24 -14.58 4.77 4.98
C THR A 24 -14.49 5.26 6.42
N GLN A 25 -14.59 6.58 6.61
CA GLN A 25 -14.53 7.24 7.91
C GLN A 25 -15.92 7.70 8.35
N VAL A 26 -16.36 7.29 9.54
CA VAL A 26 -17.74 7.51 10.04
C VAL A 26 -17.89 8.75 10.94
N GLY A 27 -16.78 9.43 11.29
CA GLY A 27 -16.81 10.61 12.15
C GLY A 27 -15.63 11.54 11.91
N THR A 28 -15.50 12.62 12.70
CA THR A 28 -14.31 13.47 12.67
C THR A 28 -13.27 12.93 13.64
N TYR A 29 -12.05 12.71 13.17
CA TYR A 29 -10.95 12.17 13.96
C TYR A 29 -9.94 13.29 14.23
N ASN A 30 -9.84 13.71 15.50
CA ASN A 30 -8.99 14.85 15.88
C ASN A 30 -7.53 14.65 15.52
N SER A 31 -6.99 13.45 15.70
CA SER A 31 -5.62 13.10 15.29
C SER A 31 -5.55 12.51 13.88
N GLY A 32 -6.67 12.23 13.23
CA GLY A 32 -6.68 11.58 11.92
C GLY A 32 -6.28 10.10 11.94
N TRP A 33 -5.95 9.56 10.77
CA TRP A 33 -5.47 8.19 10.60
C TRP A 33 -4.30 8.11 9.64
N GLN A 34 -3.55 7.02 9.76
CA GLN A 34 -2.41 6.65 8.94
C GLN A 34 -2.65 5.27 8.33
N LEU A 35 -2.50 5.15 7.01
CA LEU A 35 -2.37 3.87 6.33
C LEU A 35 -0.88 3.58 6.22
N LYS A 36 -0.45 2.50 6.86
CA LYS A 36 0.93 2.06 6.88
C LYS A 36 1.13 0.78 6.08
N MET A 37 2.30 0.65 5.48
CA MET A 37 2.72 -0.55 4.75
C MET A 37 4.01 -1.09 5.34
N ALA A 38 4.12 -2.41 5.41
CA ALA A 38 5.36 -3.09 5.76
C ALA A 38 5.59 -4.28 4.81
N MET A 39 6.86 -4.56 4.51
CA MET A 39 7.24 -5.65 3.59
C MET A 39 8.27 -6.57 4.24
N SER A 40 8.15 -7.87 3.98
CA SER A 40 9.19 -8.82 4.38
C SER A 40 10.40 -8.70 3.45
N THR A 41 11.54 -9.22 3.92
CA THR A 41 12.71 -9.56 3.13
C THR A 41 12.28 -10.38 1.91
N LEU A 42 12.97 -10.19 0.78
CA LEU A 42 12.79 -11.03 -0.39
C LEU A 42 13.47 -12.37 -0.15
N THR A 43 12.70 -13.44 -0.11
CA THR A 43 13.19 -14.81 0.10
C THR A 43 12.88 -15.64 -1.15
N SER A 44 13.80 -16.52 -1.55
CA SER A 44 13.55 -17.41 -2.68
C SER A 44 12.41 -18.36 -2.38
N GLU A 45 11.68 -18.81 -3.41
CA GLU A 45 10.55 -19.74 -3.23
C GLU A 45 10.95 -21.04 -2.50
N ASP A 46 12.20 -21.49 -2.64
CA ASP A 46 12.75 -22.66 -1.97
C ASP A 46 13.39 -22.38 -0.60
N GLY A 47 13.36 -21.12 -0.14
CA GLY A 47 13.91 -20.67 1.13
C GLY A 47 15.44 -20.74 1.23
N SER A 48 16.14 -20.99 0.12
CA SER A 48 17.60 -21.17 0.10
C SER A 48 18.39 -19.86 0.08
N ASP A 49 17.75 -18.75 -0.28
CA ASP A 49 18.40 -17.45 -0.45
C ASP A 49 17.48 -16.29 -0.01
N SER A 50 18.08 -15.22 0.50
CA SER A 50 17.35 -14.01 0.93
C SER A 50 18.12 -12.74 0.60
N ILE A 51 17.43 -11.75 0.05
CA ILE A 51 17.98 -10.42 -0.25
C ILE A 51 17.62 -9.45 0.87
N THR A 52 18.61 -9.11 1.70
CA THR A 52 18.47 -8.11 2.76
C THR A 52 18.76 -6.70 2.24
N GLY A 53 18.13 -5.67 2.81
CA GLY A 53 18.37 -4.27 2.44
C GLY A 53 17.72 -3.84 1.12
N GLY A 54 16.72 -4.60 0.63
CA GLY A 54 15.84 -4.14 -0.44
C GLY A 54 14.84 -3.09 0.05
N SER A 55 14.30 -2.31 -0.88
CA SER A 55 13.22 -1.36 -0.59
C SER A 55 12.28 -1.19 -1.78
N VAL A 56 11.05 -0.76 -1.52
CA VAL A 56 10.11 -0.28 -2.53
C VAL A 56 9.84 1.20 -2.29
N THR A 57 10.10 2.02 -3.29
CA THR A 57 9.67 3.41 -3.31
C THR A 57 8.34 3.50 -4.04
N MET A 58 7.37 4.13 -3.40
CA MET A 58 6.08 4.45 -3.99
C MET A 58 5.98 5.95 -4.27
N GLY A 59 5.42 6.29 -5.42
CA GLY A 59 5.05 7.66 -5.74
C GLY A 59 4.04 8.24 -4.74
N THR A 60 3.79 9.54 -4.85
CA THR A 60 2.72 10.18 -4.07
C THR A 60 1.36 9.67 -4.57
N PRO A 61 0.48 9.11 -3.72
CA PRO A 61 -0.82 8.67 -4.17
C PRO A 61 -1.73 9.84 -4.51
N LYS A 62 -2.62 9.63 -5.48
CA LYS A 62 -3.81 10.46 -5.66
C LYS A 62 -4.86 10.04 -4.64
N VAL A 63 -5.34 10.99 -3.85
CA VAL A 63 -6.43 10.77 -2.90
C VAL A 63 -7.64 11.62 -3.27
N THR A 64 -8.82 11.00 -3.26
CA THR A 64 -10.11 11.68 -3.44
C THR A 64 -11.02 11.34 -2.27
N LYS A 65 -11.82 12.31 -1.83
CA LYS A 65 -12.79 12.15 -0.76
C LYS A 65 -14.17 12.43 -1.31
N ASP A 66 -15.11 11.49 -1.16
CA ASP A 66 -16.49 11.62 -1.64
C ASP A 66 -16.55 12.07 -3.12
N SER A 67 -15.66 11.50 -3.94
CA SER A 67 -15.49 11.81 -5.37
C SER A 67 -15.01 13.24 -5.69
N SER A 68 -14.65 14.03 -4.67
CA SER A 68 -13.98 15.32 -4.81
C SER A 68 -12.48 15.19 -4.53
N THR A 69 -11.64 15.91 -5.27
CA THR A 69 -10.21 16.01 -4.94
C THR A 69 -10.07 16.83 -3.66
N THR A 70 -9.55 16.21 -2.60
CA THR A 70 -9.25 16.88 -1.33
C THR A 70 -7.77 17.20 -1.25
N ASP A 71 -7.44 18.32 -0.58
CA ASP A 71 -6.07 18.84 -0.43
C ASP A 71 -5.10 17.81 0.16
N LEU A 72 -4.27 17.26 -0.72
CA LEU A 72 -2.80 17.13 -0.74
C LEU A 72 -1.97 16.77 0.52
N ASN A 73 -2.52 16.76 1.73
CA ASN A 73 -1.76 16.30 2.90
C ASN A 73 -1.83 14.78 3.10
N MET A 74 -2.65 14.10 2.30
CA MET A 74 -2.94 12.68 2.47
C MET A 74 -1.90 11.75 1.85
N GLY A 75 -1.29 12.13 0.73
CA GLY A 75 -0.34 11.27 0.03
C GLY A 75 1.09 11.72 0.29
N MET A 76 1.87 10.90 0.99
CA MET A 76 3.33 11.08 1.03
C MET A 76 3.96 10.02 0.14
N GLY A 77 4.81 10.44 -0.80
CA GLY A 77 5.75 9.50 -1.41
C GLY A 77 6.65 8.92 -0.31
N LYS A 78 6.82 7.60 -0.30
CA LYS A 78 7.56 6.89 0.74
C LYS A 78 8.39 5.77 0.16
N THR A 79 9.50 5.51 0.84
CA THR A 79 10.29 4.30 0.68
C THR A 79 9.91 3.37 1.82
N VAL A 80 9.58 2.12 1.50
CA VAL A 80 9.28 1.05 2.44
C VAL A 80 10.39 0.03 2.34
N ASP A 81 11.10 -0.18 3.45
CA ASP A 81 12.18 -1.13 3.52
C ASP A 81 11.65 -2.57 3.63
N MET A 82 12.34 -3.50 2.98
CA MET A 82 12.05 -4.93 3.01
C MET A 82 12.89 -5.57 4.11
N ASN A 83 12.49 -5.33 5.36
CA ASN A 83 13.24 -5.74 6.54
C ASN A 83 12.46 -6.72 7.43
N GLY A 84 11.21 -7.03 7.12
CA GLY A 84 10.45 -8.02 7.86
C GLY A 84 11.00 -9.42 7.70
N ASP A 85 10.94 -10.23 8.75
CA ASP A 85 11.12 -11.67 8.60
C ASP A 85 10.01 -12.25 7.72
N GLU A 86 10.31 -13.35 7.03
CA GLU A 86 9.29 -14.12 6.32
C GLU A 86 8.20 -14.54 7.32
N PRO A 87 6.91 -14.32 7.04
CA PRO A 87 5.86 -14.77 7.93
C PRO A 87 5.93 -16.29 8.09
N VAL A 88 6.01 -16.76 9.33
CA VAL A 88 5.87 -18.20 9.62
C VAL A 88 4.53 -18.67 9.07
N ILE A 89 4.48 -19.86 8.45
CA ILE A 89 3.25 -20.44 7.91
C ILE A 89 2.10 -20.28 8.92
N ASN A 90 1.06 -19.53 8.54
CA ASN A 90 -0.13 -19.11 9.32
C ASN A 90 -0.05 -17.80 10.13
N GLU A 91 1.03 -17.03 10.05
CA GLU A 91 1.07 -15.66 10.57
C GLU A 91 0.64 -14.67 9.48
N THR A 92 -0.37 -13.84 9.80
CA THR A 92 -0.95 -12.86 8.87
C THR A 92 -0.42 -11.44 9.08
N LYS A 93 0.48 -11.22 10.04
CA LYS A 93 1.02 -9.90 10.38
C LYS A 93 2.55 -9.88 10.28
N ILE A 94 3.04 -9.12 9.30
CA ILE A 94 4.47 -8.82 9.12
C ILE A 94 4.91 -7.71 10.10
N SER A 95 3.96 -6.88 10.55
CA SER A 95 4.23 -5.68 11.35
C SER A 95 4.89 -5.92 12.72
N SER A 96 5.05 -7.17 13.16
CA SER A 96 5.84 -7.50 14.37
C SER A 96 7.34 -7.53 14.11
N TYR A 97 7.76 -7.63 12.85
CA TYR A 97 9.16 -7.83 12.46
C TYR A 97 9.64 -6.84 11.38
N ALA A 98 8.75 -6.03 10.81
CA ALA A 98 9.06 -4.92 9.91
C ALA A 98 8.53 -3.60 10.49
N ASP A 99 9.31 -2.53 10.33
CA ASP A 99 8.88 -1.18 10.70
C ASP A 99 7.90 -0.64 9.64
N PRO A 100 6.62 -0.41 9.98
CA PRO A 100 5.62 0.01 9.02
C PRO A 100 5.75 1.50 8.69
N GLU A 101 5.76 1.82 7.40
CA GLU A 101 5.93 3.18 6.88
C GLU A 101 4.58 3.84 6.55
N ASP A 102 4.45 5.13 6.88
CA ASP A 102 3.22 5.91 6.67
C ASP A 102 3.04 6.30 5.20
N VAL A 103 2.27 5.53 4.43
CA VAL A 103 2.11 5.79 2.99
C VAL A 103 0.93 6.75 2.69
N VAL A 104 -0.01 6.87 3.63
CA VAL A 104 -1.06 7.90 3.64
C VAL A 104 -1.27 8.39 5.06
N ASN A 105 -1.46 9.70 5.24
CA ASN A 105 -1.77 10.31 6.53
C ASN A 105 -2.80 11.42 6.36
N THR A 106 -3.99 11.30 6.97
CA THR A 106 -5.01 12.37 6.82
C THR A 106 -4.63 13.70 7.44
N GLY A 107 -3.68 13.70 8.37
CA GLY A 107 -3.47 14.80 9.30
C GLY A 107 -4.64 14.98 10.28
N ASN A 108 -4.50 16.00 11.13
CA ASN A 108 -5.43 16.29 12.20
C ASN A 108 -6.80 16.76 11.69
N ASN A 109 -7.84 16.50 12.48
CA ASN A 109 -9.23 16.88 12.25
C ASN A 109 -9.78 16.37 10.90
N SER A 110 -9.37 15.18 10.47
CA SER A 110 -9.93 14.54 9.29
C SER A 110 -11.42 14.30 9.49
N THR A 111 -12.23 14.54 8.46
CA THR A 111 -13.70 14.52 8.57
C THR A 111 -14.28 13.23 7.99
N ALA A 112 -15.52 12.91 8.37
CA ALA A 112 -16.23 11.75 7.83
C ALA A 112 -16.33 11.80 6.29
N GLY A 113 -16.27 10.64 5.65
CA GLY A 113 -16.35 10.47 4.19
C GLY A 113 -15.63 9.20 3.70
N VAL A 114 -15.70 8.97 2.39
CA VAL A 114 -15.04 7.85 1.70
C VAL A 114 -13.78 8.36 1.00
N TYR A 115 -12.63 7.89 1.46
CA TYR A 115 -11.32 8.22 0.91
C TYR A 115 -10.89 7.13 -0.06
N ASN A 116 -10.78 7.46 -1.36
CA ASN A 116 -10.21 6.58 -2.38
C ASN A 116 -8.77 7.00 -2.64
N ILE A 117 -7.86 6.04 -2.55
CA ILE A 117 -6.42 6.22 -2.65
C ILE A 117 -5.94 5.42 -3.85
N ALA A 118 -5.12 6.03 -4.71
CA ALA A 118 -4.56 5.38 -5.89
C ALA A 118 -3.09 5.76 -6.07
N TRP A 119 -2.20 4.76 -6.10
CA TRP A 119 -0.80 4.91 -6.51
C TRP A 119 -0.63 4.44 -7.94
N ASN A 120 0.00 5.25 -8.79
CA ASN A 120 0.37 4.81 -10.13
C ASN A 120 1.46 3.74 -10.01
N ILE A 121 1.22 2.56 -10.57
CA ILE A 121 2.14 1.42 -10.52
C ILE A 121 3.45 1.77 -11.25
N ASN A 122 3.41 2.65 -12.25
CA ASN A 122 4.62 3.12 -12.95
C ASN A 122 5.55 3.95 -12.05
N ASP A 123 5.04 4.49 -10.95
CA ASP A 123 5.83 5.23 -9.95
C ASP A 123 6.36 4.32 -8.83
N VAL A 124 6.02 3.02 -8.85
CA VAL A 124 6.52 2.03 -7.90
C VAL A 124 7.85 1.49 -8.41
N LYS A 125 8.91 1.67 -7.61
CA LYS A 125 10.27 1.22 -7.94
C LYS A 125 10.82 0.35 -6.83
N MET A 126 11.28 -0.85 -7.17
CA MET A 126 12.03 -1.71 -6.27
C MET A 126 13.52 -1.42 -6.41
N ASN A 127 14.20 -1.22 -5.29
CA ASN A 127 15.66 -1.09 -5.24
C ASN A 127 16.21 -2.31 -4.49
N LEU A 128 17.11 -3.04 -5.14
CA LEU A 128 17.82 -4.17 -4.55
C LEU A 128 19.30 -3.83 -4.44
N PRO A 129 20.01 -4.28 -3.39
CA PRO A 129 21.45 -4.14 -3.31
C PRO A 129 22.14 -4.91 -4.45
N ALA A 130 23.39 -4.55 -4.74
CA ALA A 130 24.19 -5.30 -5.70
C ALA A 130 24.44 -6.74 -5.19
N MET A 131 24.01 -7.71 -5.99
CA MET A 131 24.22 -9.13 -5.70
C MET A 131 25.44 -9.68 -6.46
N VAL A 132 26.17 -10.60 -5.83
CA VAL A 132 27.32 -11.30 -6.44
C VAL A 132 27.03 -12.79 -6.45
N GLY A 133 27.25 -13.45 -7.59
CA GLY A 133 27.05 -14.90 -7.72
C GLY A 133 26.01 -15.28 -8.77
N LYS A 134 25.45 -16.49 -8.67
CA LYS A 134 24.41 -16.97 -9.58
C LYS A 134 23.06 -16.40 -9.12
N LEU A 135 22.41 -15.62 -9.98
CA LEU A 135 21.10 -15.03 -9.71
C LEU A 135 20.04 -16.14 -9.51
N ASN A 136 19.43 -16.19 -8.32
CA ASN A 136 18.12 -16.80 -8.15
C ASN A 136 17.07 -15.86 -8.77
N THR A 137 16.13 -16.39 -9.56
CA THR A 137 15.17 -15.56 -10.31
C THR A 137 13.76 -15.62 -9.71
N ASN A 138 13.55 -16.37 -8.64
CA ASN A 138 12.23 -16.57 -8.06
C ASN A 138 12.22 -16.19 -6.58
N TYR A 139 12.11 -14.88 -6.33
CA TYR A 139 11.98 -14.29 -5.00
C TYR A 139 10.55 -13.87 -4.72
N GLN A 140 10.15 -13.99 -3.47
CA GLN A 140 8.85 -13.59 -2.96
C GLN A 140 9.03 -12.71 -1.73
N SER A 141 8.13 -11.76 -1.54
CA SER A 141 8.03 -10.93 -0.34
C SER A 141 6.55 -10.83 0.02
N THR A 142 6.26 -10.88 1.31
CA THR A 142 4.90 -10.64 1.80
C THR A 142 4.74 -9.15 2.09
N MET A 143 3.55 -8.61 1.82
CA MET A 143 3.18 -7.23 2.12
C MET A 143 2.04 -7.21 3.14
N SER A 144 2.11 -6.30 4.11
CA SER A 144 1.03 -6.08 5.08
C SER A 144 0.64 -4.62 5.16
N TRP A 145 -0.63 -4.38 5.48
CA TRP A 145 -1.23 -3.06 5.61
C TRP A 145 -1.82 -2.89 7.00
N ALA A 146 -1.61 -1.72 7.60
CA ALA A 146 -2.19 -1.37 8.89
C ALA A 146 -2.87 0.00 8.81
N LEU A 147 -4.10 0.09 9.30
CA LEU A 147 -4.78 1.37 9.53
C LEU A 147 -4.65 1.71 11.01
N THR A 148 -4.02 2.85 11.31
CA THR A 148 -3.70 3.28 12.68
C THR A 148 -4.13 4.72 12.90
N TRP A 149 -4.31 5.13 14.17
CA TRP A 149 -4.51 6.54 14.51
C TRP A 149 -3.23 7.33 14.24
N ALA A 150 -3.32 8.55 13.69
CA ALA A 150 -2.14 9.40 13.64
C ALA A 150 -1.77 9.86 15.07
N PRO A 151 -0.46 10.01 15.37
CA PRO A 151 0.03 10.41 16.69
C PRO A 151 -0.33 11.85 17.05
#